data_AF-W7S8Z2-F1
#
_entry.id   AF-W7S8Z2-F1
#
_cell.length_a   1.000
_cell.length_b   1.000
_cell.length_c   1.000
_cell.angle_alpha   90.00
_cell.angle_beta   90.00
_cell.angle_gamma   90.00
#
_symmetry.space_group_name_H-M   'P 1'
#
loop_
_entity.id
_entity.type
_entity.pdbx_description
1 polymer ?
#
loop_
_entity_poly.entity_id
_entity_poly.type
_entity_poly.pdbx_seq_one_letter_code
_entity_poly.pdbx_strand_id
1 'polypeptide(L)'
;MVNRKMFTRVSVGLAAAAVAALTVLAPQASAAQAGTTQANTAPASNARQAAVQQALKVTPNVADSGCTGRALPLDCWVHEPIVTQPSATYPTIQFLPGDHVTVDAGGCVQTGGHGATWKRYVNPASDNGLYHGLINIPGGTAGTQQIWTAVGRTFTVGGSGGSLVLGYEDDGYSDNGYYSHDDGTGNQCKGVGNAWVHIVIS
;
A
#
# COMPACT_ATOMS: atom_id res chain seq x y z
N MET A 1 29.93 -47.85 20.57
CA MET A 1 30.39 -48.09 21.95
C MET A 1 30.05 -46.83 22.75
N VAL A 2 28.84 -46.75 23.32
CA VAL A 2 28.56 -47.01 24.76
C VAL A 2 29.41 -46.12 25.68
N ASN A 3 28.81 -45.11 26.32
CA ASN A 3 28.61 -45.20 27.77
C ASN A 3 27.66 -44.15 28.36
N ARG A 4 26.58 -44.66 28.96
CA ARG A 4 25.72 -44.03 29.97
C ARG A 4 26.44 -44.01 31.33
N LYS A 5 26.20 -42.97 32.13
CA LYS A 5 26.11 -43.00 33.61
C LYS A 5 25.10 -41.90 33.98
N MET A 6 23.88 -42.11 34.50
CA MET A 6 23.38 -42.84 35.69
C MET A 6 24.13 -42.51 36.99
N PHE A 7 23.55 -41.61 37.79
CA PHE A 7 23.57 -41.56 39.26
C PHE A 7 22.27 -40.85 39.70
N THR A 8 21.26 -41.58 40.15
CA THR A 8 20.99 -42.09 41.52
C THR A 8 20.56 -40.98 42.49
N ARG A 9 19.30 -41.08 42.92
CA ARG A 9 18.60 -40.25 43.90
C ARG A 9 19.16 -40.44 45.31
N VAL A 10 19.18 -39.37 46.10
CA VAL A 10 19.13 -39.45 47.57
C VAL A 10 18.02 -38.52 48.04
N SER A 11 17.08 -39.09 48.79
CA SER A 11 15.99 -38.39 49.47
C SER A 11 16.22 -38.49 50.97
N VAL A 12 16.25 -37.36 51.66
CA VAL A 12 15.99 -37.16 53.10
C VAL A 12 15.43 -35.73 53.16
N GLY A 13 14.31 -35.36 53.75
CA GLY A 13 13.51 -35.91 54.83
C GLY A 13 13.15 -34.71 55.74
N LEU A 14 11.90 -34.26 55.64
CA LEU A 14 11.14 -33.22 56.37
C LEU A 14 11.84 -32.32 57.42
N ALA A 15 11.58 -31.01 57.30
CA ALA A 15 11.23 -30.16 58.44
C ALA A 15 10.04 -29.27 58.06
N ALA A 16 8.93 -29.45 58.77
CA ALA A 16 7.75 -28.61 58.68
C ALA A 16 8.01 -27.29 59.42
N ALA A 17 7.73 -26.17 58.75
CA ALA A 17 7.48 -24.89 59.41
C ALA A 17 6.32 -24.22 58.69
N ALA A 18 5.17 -24.22 59.34
CA ALA A 18 3.99 -23.46 58.94
C ALA A 18 4.32 -21.98 59.05
N VAL A 19 4.33 -21.27 57.93
CA VAL A 19 4.28 -19.80 57.91
C VAL A 19 2.98 -19.42 57.22
N ALA A 20 2.03 -18.95 58.03
CA ALA A 20 0.83 -18.31 57.56
C ALA A 20 1.22 -17.03 56.81
N ALA A 21 1.13 -17.06 55.48
CA ALA A 21 1.29 -15.87 54.65
C ALA A 21 -0.09 -15.39 54.22
N LEU A 22 -0.45 -14.20 54.72
CA LEU A 22 -1.60 -13.41 54.34
C LEU A 22 -1.82 -13.44 52.82
N THR A 23 -3.02 -13.80 52.40
CA THR A 23 -3.51 -13.52 51.06
C THR A 23 -3.62 -12.01 50.89
N VAL A 24 -2.60 -11.39 50.31
CA VAL A 24 -2.73 -10.04 49.75
C VAL A 24 -3.61 -10.19 48.50
N LEU A 25 -4.87 -9.77 48.62
CA LEU A 25 -5.72 -9.47 47.48
C LEU A 25 -5.03 -8.34 46.69
N ALA A 26 -4.27 -8.70 45.66
CA ALA A 26 -3.84 -7.74 44.67
C ALA A 26 -5.11 -7.17 44.01
N PRO A 27 -5.31 -5.84 43.96
CA PRO A 27 -6.33 -5.29 43.10
C PRO A 27 -5.95 -5.66 41.67
N GLN A 28 -6.82 -6.41 41.00
CA GLN A 28 -6.76 -6.58 39.56
C GLN A 28 -6.90 -5.18 38.97
N ALA A 29 -5.78 -4.59 38.57
CA ALA A 29 -5.78 -3.49 37.63
C ALA A 29 -6.32 -4.07 36.33
N SER A 30 -7.63 -4.00 36.15
CA SER A 30 -8.24 -4.10 34.83
C SER A 30 -7.55 -3.03 33.98
N ALA A 31 -6.61 -3.46 33.15
CA ALA A 31 -6.22 -2.69 32.00
C ALA A 31 -7.50 -2.49 31.21
N ALA A 32 -8.10 -1.30 31.36
CA ALA A 32 -9.14 -0.84 30.49
C ALA A 32 -8.58 -0.96 29.07
N GLN A 33 -9.06 -1.95 28.32
CA GLN A 33 -8.93 -1.92 26.88
C GLN A 33 -9.49 -0.58 26.44
N ALA A 34 -8.60 0.31 26.02
CA ALA A 34 -8.96 1.49 25.30
C ALA A 34 -9.77 1.01 24.08
N GLY A 35 -11.09 1.12 24.20
CA GLY A 35 -12.01 0.84 23.12
C GLY A 35 -11.77 1.86 22.02
N THR A 36 -10.89 1.52 21.09
CA THR A 36 -10.76 2.22 19.83
C THR A 36 -12.00 1.92 19.00
N THR A 37 -12.96 2.86 18.97
CA THR A 37 -13.75 3.28 17.77
C THR A 37 -14.17 2.22 16.73
N GLN A 38 -14.44 0.98 17.12
CA GLN A 38 -14.77 -0.11 16.18
C GLN A 38 -16.23 -0.08 15.70
N ALA A 39 -17.08 0.78 16.28
CA ALA A 39 -18.52 0.79 16.02
C ALA A 39 -18.94 1.50 14.71
N ASN A 40 -18.08 2.36 14.14
CA ASN A 40 -18.42 3.14 12.94
C ASN A 40 -17.72 2.66 11.65
N THR A 41 -16.84 1.66 11.71
CA THR A 41 -16.07 1.19 10.54
C THR A 41 -16.73 0.04 9.78
N ALA A 42 -17.65 -0.71 10.39
CA ALA A 42 -18.33 -1.83 9.73
C ALA A 42 -19.20 -1.40 8.51
N PRO A 43 -20.00 -0.30 8.57
CA PRO A 43 -20.74 0.17 7.40
C PRO A 43 -19.83 0.65 6.27
N ALA A 44 -18.76 1.39 6.61
CA ALA A 44 -17.80 1.91 5.64
C ALA A 44 -17.02 0.79 4.95
N SER A 45 -16.47 -0.17 5.71
CA SER A 45 -15.78 -1.33 5.15
C SER A 45 -16.70 -2.18 4.25
N ASN A 46 -17.97 -2.37 4.64
CA ASN A 46 -18.95 -3.06 3.79
C ASN A 46 -19.24 -2.29 2.49
N ALA A 47 -19.35 -0.96 2.54
CA ALA A 47 -19.56 -0.14 1.35
C ALA A 47 -18.35 -0.21 0.39
N ARG A 48 -17.12 -0.14 0.92
CA ARG A 48 -15.89 -0.33 0.14
C ARG A 48 -15.89 -1.68 -0.55
N GLN A 49 -16.19 -2.74 0.18
CA GLN A 49 -16.26 -4.11 -0.33
C GLN A 49 -17.28 -4.26 -1.45
N ALA A 50 -18.49 -3.72 -1.29
CA ALA A 50 -19.50 -3.80 -2.33
C ALA A 50 -19.02 -3.14 -3.63
N ALA A 51 -18.39 -1.97 -3.54
CA ALA A 51 -17.83 -1.28 -4.69
C ALA A 51 -16.69 -2.07 -5.35
N VAL A 52 -15.74 -2.61 -4.56
CA VAL A 52 -14.64 -3.45 -5.06
C VAL A 52 -15.16 -4.73 -5.72
N GLN A 53 -16.14 -5.41 -5.13
CA GLN A 53 -16.74 -6.62 -5.71
C GLN A 53 -17.48 -6.34 -7.02
N GLN A 54 -18.04 -5.14 -7.18
CA GLN A 54 -18.60 -4.73 -8.45
C GLN A 54 -17.50 -4.41 -9.48
N ALA A 55 -16.42 -3.76 -9.06
CA ALA A 55 -15.27 -3.43 -9.88
C ALA A 55 -14.61 -4.68 -10.50
N LEU A 56 -14.37 -5.70 -9.67
CA LEU A 56 -13.74 -6.97 -10.09
C LEU A 56 -14.53 -7.71 -11.18
N LYS A 57 -15.82 -7.41 -11.37
CA LYS A 57 -16.66 -8.00 -12.42
C LYS A 57 -16.55 -7.29 -13.76
N VAL A 58 -16.12 -6.02 -13.78
CA VAL A 58 -16.23 -5.15 -14.95
C VAL A 58 -14.86 -4.97 -15.62
N THR A 59 -13.80 -4.71 -14.84
CA THR A 59 -12.47 -4.49 -15.42
C THR A 59 -11.37 -4.87 -14.44
N PRO A 60 -10.34 -5.63 -14.86
CA PRO A 60 -9.19 -5.96 -14.04
C PRO A 60 -8.06 -4.96 -14.29
N ASN A 61 -8.30 -3.64 -14.22
CA ASN A 61 -7.17 -2.73 -14.03
C ASN A 61 -6.68 -2.99 -12.60
N VAL A 62 -5.87 -4.04 -12.44
CA VAL A 62 -5.65 -4.68 -11.15
C VAL A 62 -4.58 -3.90 -10.43
N ALA A 63 -5.00 -3.20 -9.40
CA ALA A 63 -4.21 -3.18 -8.19
C ALA A 63 -4.19 -4.58 -7.55
N ASP A 64 -3.15 -4.90 -6.81
CA ASP A 64 -2.96 -6.21 -6.19
C ASP A 64 -4.07 -6.56 -5.16
N SER A 65 -3.97 -7.76 -4.58
CA SER A 65 -4.99 -8.25 -3.63
C SER A 65 -5.10 -7.40 -2.36
N GLY A 66 -4.07 -6.64 -2.01
CA GLY A 66 -4.04 -5.82 -0.80
C GLY A 66 -5.05 -4.67 -0.80
N CYS A 67 -5.55 -4.31 -1.99
CA CYS A 67 -6.62 -3.32 -2.16
C CYS A 67 -8.02 -3.78 -1.83
N THR A 68 -8.23 -5.09 -1.73
CA THR A 68 -9.56 -5.69 -1.62
C THR A 68 -9.91 -6.10 -0.19
N GLY A 69 -9.09 -5.72 0.79
CA GLY A 69 -9.27 -6.04 2.20
C GLY A 69 -10.49 -5.37 2.85
N ARG A 70 -10.95 -5.93 3.97
CA ARG A 70 -12.04 -5.37 4.80
C ARG A 70 -11.53 -4.50 5.95
N ALA A 71 -10.33 -4.79 6.43
CA ALA A 71 -9.72 -4.11 7.55
C ALA A 71 -8.73 -3.07 7.06
N LEU A 72 -8.68 -1.94 7.76
CA LEU A 72 -7.65 -0.93 7.57
C LEU A 72 -6.42 -1.28 8.46
N PRO A 73 -5.20 -0.94 8.03
CA PRO A 73 -4.90 -0.28 6.77
C PRO A 73 -5.01 -1.23 5.56
N LEU A 74 -5.42 -0.69 4.41
CA LEU A 74 -5.26 -1.37 3.12
C LEU A 74 -3.89 -1.01 2.55
N ASP A 75 -3.21 -2.03 2.04
CA ASP A 75 -1.86 -1.93 1.50
C ASP A 75 -1.89 -2.27 0.01
N CYS A 76 -1.92 -1.26 -0.84
CA CYS A 76 -2.27 -1.36 -2.25
C CYS A 76 -1.08 -1.19 -3.17
N TRP A 77 -0.81 -2.16 -4.03
CA TRP A 77 0.20 -2.02 -5.09
C TRP A 77 -0.43 -2.03 -6.48
N VAL A 78 -0.03 -1.06 -7.31
CA VAL A 78 -0.26 -1.08 -8.76
C VAL A 78 1.10 -1.28 -9.41
N HIS A 79 1.33 -2.46 -9.97
CA HIS A 79 2.50 -2.75 -10.80
C HIS A 79 2.19 -2.43 -12.25
N GLU A 80 3.15 -1.84 -12.96
CA GLU A 80 3.00 -1.46 -14.37
C GLU A 80 1.70 -0.65 -14.61
N PRO A 81 1.53 0.53 -13.97
CA PRO A 81 0.37 1.38 -14.20
C PRO A 81 0.11 1.58 -15.69
N ILE A 82 -1.17 1.73 -16.07
CA ILE A 82 -1.53 2.01 -17.45
C ILE A 82 -0.92 3.35 -17.88
N VAL A 83 -0.01 3.29 -18.85
CA VAL A 83 0.72 4.43 -19.41
C VAL A 83 0.34 4.74 -20.86
N THR A 84 -0.58 3.97 -21.43
CA THR A 84 -1.07 4.10 -22.82
C THR A 84 -2.29 5.02 -22.94
N GLN A 85 -2.59 5.81 -21.91
CA GLN A 85 -3.68 6.79 -21.92
C GLN A 85 -3.47 7.87 -20.84
N PRO A 86 -4.03 9.07 -21.01
CA PRO A 86 -3.88 10.18 -20.05
C PRO A 86 -4.55 9.92 -18.70
N SER A 87 -5.49 8.98 -18.64
CA SER A 87 -6.25 8.67 -17.43
C SER A 87 -6.82 7.26 -17.47
N ALA A 88 -6.69 6.54 -16.38
CA ALA A 88 -7.19 5.19 -16.15
C ALA A 88 -7.76 5.11 -14.72
N THR A 89 -9.01 4.68 -14.61
CA THR A 89 -9.63 4.41 -13.31
C THR A 89 -9.22 3.00 -12.84
N TYR A 90 -8.94 2.88 -11.53
CA TYR A 90 -8.63 1.65 -10.82
C TYR A 90 -9.75 1.38 -9.81
N PRO A 91 -10.86 0.75 -10.24
CA PRO A 91 -12.07 0.72 -9.42
C PRO A 91 -11.97 -0.27 -8.24
N THR A 92 -10.89 -1.05 -8.16
CA THR A 92 -10.55 -1.90 -7.01
C THR A 92 -9.87 -1.13 -5.88
N ILE A 93 -9.40 0.10 -6.13
CA ILE A 93 -8.89 1.03 -5.11
C ILE A 93 -9.96 2.08 -4.87
N GLN A 94 -10.84 1.82 -3.90
CA GLN A 94 -11.87 2.74 -3.49
C GLN A 94 -11.43 3.55 -2.29
N PHE A 95 -11.74 4.84 -2.29
CA PHE A 95 -11.58 5.76 -1.18
C PHE A 95 -12.94 6.16 -0.61
N LEU A 96 -13.03 6.26 0.71
CA LEU A 96 -14.21 6.72 1.43
C LEU A 96 -13.92 8.03 2.18
N PRO A 97 -14.94 8.85 2.43
CA PRO A 97 -14.78 10.03 3.26
C PRO A 97 -14.21 9.68 4.64
N GLY A 98 -13.16 10.39 5.05
CA GLY A 98 -12.42 10.16 6.29
C GLY A 98 -11.18 9.29 6.16
N ASP A 99 -10.98 8.60 5.03
CA ASP A 99 -9.75 7.83 4.79
C ASP A 99 -8.52 8.74 4.81
N HIS A 100 -7.43 8.28 5.42
CA HIS A 100 -6.10 8.84 5.26
C HIS A 100 -5.32 8.02 4.23
N VAL A 101 -4.84 8.68 3.17
CA VAL A 101 -4.20 8.03 2.01
C VAL A 101 -2.76 8.49 1.90
N THR A 102 -1.81 7.56 2.05
CA THR A 102 -0.39 7.80 1.78
C THR A 102 0.00 7.25 0.42
N VAL A 103 0.84 7.98 -0.31
CA VAL A 103 1.26 7.63 -1.67
C VAL A 103 2.78 7.50 -1.72
N ASP A 104 3.25 6.39 -2.29
CA ASP A 104 4.62 6.24 -2.79
C ASP A 104 4.58 5.73 -4.24
N ALA A 105 5.64 5.97 -5.00
CA ALA A 105 5.72 5.55 -6.40
C ALA A 105 7.17 5.52 -6.87
N GLY A 106 7.42 4.73 -7.91
CA GLY A 106 8.76 4.63 -8.48
C GLY A 106 8.79 3.87 -9.78
N GLY A 107 10.01 3.45 -10.15
CA GLY A 107 10.28 2.68 -11.35
C GLY A 107 10.35 3.53 -12.62
N CYS A 108 10.42 2.83 -13.76
CA CYS A 108 10.52 3.44 -15.08
C CYS A 108 9.47 2.93 -16.07
N VAL A 109 9.25 3.75 -17.10
CA VAL A 109 8.29 3.54 -18.19
C VAL A 109 9.00 3.72 -19.51
N GLN A 110 8.62 2.92 -20.51
CA GLN A 110 8.99 3.13 -21.91
C GLN A 110 8.03 4.13 -22.55
N THR A 111 8.55 5.18 -23.18
CA THR A 111 7.79 6.23 -23.90
C THR A 111 7.84 6.06 -25.43
N GLY A 112 8.45 4.97 -25.91
CA GLY A 112 8.65 4.71 -27.33
C GLY A 112 9.58 5.70 -28.05
N GLY A 113 9.47 5.77 -29.38
CA GLY A 113 10.35 6.57 -30.23
C GLY A 113 11.77 6.01 -30.46
N HIS A 114 12.71 6.91 -30.80
CA HIS A 114 14.11 6.59 -31.07
C HIS A 114 15.04 7.02 -29.92
N GLY A 115 16.12 6.27 -29.71
CA GLY A 115 17.13 6.60 -28.69
C GLY A 115 16.85 5.94 -27.34
N ALA A 116 17.13 6.67 -26.25
CA ALA A 116 16.87 6.19 -24.89
C ALA A 116 15.41 6.48 -24.51
N THR A 117 14.59 5.45 -24.58
CA THR A 117 13.13 5.50 -24.52
C THR A 117 12.57 5.33 -23.10
N TRP A 118 13.42 4.96 -22.12
CA TRP A 118 12.97 4.79 -20.75
C TRP A 118 13.14 6.05 -19.90
N LYS A 119 12.10 6.36 -19.13
CA LYS A 119 12.02 7.53 -18.27
C LYS A 119 11.53 7.13 -16.87
N ARG A 120 12.01 7.82 -15.82
CA ARG A 120 11.49 7.60 -14.46
C ARG A 120 10.02 7.98 -14.40
N TYR A 121 9.19 7.12 -13.81
CA TYR A 121 7.75 7.36 -13.72
C TYR A 121 7.41 8.62 -12.90
N VAL A 122 8.14 8.86 -11.81
CA VAL A 122 7.82 9.94 -10.87
C VAL A 122 8.44 11.27 -11.26
N ASN A 123 9.73 11.32 -11.61
CA ASN A 123 10.42 12.58 -11.90
C ASN A 123 11.43 12.34 -13.03
N PRO A 124 10.98 12.26 -14.30
CA PRO A 124 11.85 11.97 -15.42
C PRO A 124 12.84 13.11 -15.66
N ALA A 125 14.03 12.79 -16.17
CA ALA A 125 14.86 13.82 -16.81
C ALA A 125 14.27 14.11 -18.19
N SER A 126 13.38 15.10 -18.26
CA SER A 126 12.65 15.54 -19.47
C SER A 126 12.71 17.07 -19.59
N ASP A 127 12.91 17.59 -20.81
CA ASP A 127 13.12 19.01 -21.08
C ASP A 127 11.81 19.81 -21.27
N ASN A 128 10.66 19.13 -21.38
CA ASN A 128 9.36 19.74 -21.68
C ASN A 128 8.27 19.45 -20.63
N GLY A 129 8.62 18.79 -19.53
CA GLY A 129 7.68 18.44 -18.48
C GLY A 129 6.72 17.28 -18.82
N LEU A 130 6.99 16.49 -19.87
CA LEU A 130 6.26 15.25 -20.18
C LEU A 130 6.91 14.01 -19.54
N TYR A 131 6.29 12.85 -19.78
CA TYR A 131 6.78 11.49 -19.51
C TYR A 131 6.75 11.08 -18.03
N HIS A 132 5.69 11.48 -17.34
CA HIS A 132 5.53 11.22 -15.91
C HIS A 132 4.14 10.70 -15.56
N GLY A 133 4.04 10.03 -14.41
CA GLY A 133 2.77 9.59 -13.84
C GLY A 133 1.87 10.77 -13.45
N LEU A 134 0.57 10.51 -13.54
CA LEU A 134 -0.49 11.36 -13.03
C LEU A 134 -1.28 10.62 -11.95
N ILE A 135 -1.83 11.36 -11.00
CA ILE A 135 -2.68 10.81 -9.94
C ILE A 135 -3.83 11.76 -9.64
N ASN A 136 -4.99 11.17 -9.34
CA ASN A 136 -6.12 11.83 -8.72
C ASN A 136 -6.70 10.90 -7.65
N ILE A 137 -6.80 11.42 -6.43
CA ILE A 137 -7.47 10.79 -5.29
C ILE A 137 -8.76 11.57 -5.09
N PRO A 138 -9.93 11.08 -5.55
CA PRO A 138 -11.18 11.80 -5.39
C PRO A 138 -11.46 12.15 -3.92
N GLY A 139 -11.63 13.45 -3.66
CA GLY A 139 -11.78 13.99 -2.30
C GLY A 139 -10.48 14.23 -1.53
N GLY A 140 -9.34 13.74 -2.02
CA GLY A 140 -8.01 13.97 -1.44
C GLY A 140 -7.14 14.97 -2.23
N THR A 141 -7.14 14.91 -3.56
CA THR A 141 -6.45 15.87 -4.43
C THR A 141 -7.41 16.87 -5.08
N ALA A 142 -6.88 18.00 -5.56
CA ALA A 142 -7.64 19.00 -6.30
C ALA A 142 -7.74 18.64 -7.80
N GLY A 143 -8.16 17.41 -8.10
CA GLY A 143 -8.18 16.84 -9.45
C GLY A 143 -6.91 16.08 -9.81
N THR A 144 -6.69 15.90 -11.11
CA THR A 144 -5.50 15.24 -11.68
C THR A 144 -4.29 16.15 -11.57
N GLN A 145 -3.21 15.62 -10.99
CA GLN A 145 -1.95 16.31 -10.80
C GLN A 145 -0.78 15.35 -11.04
N GLN A 146 0.42 15.89 -11.15
CA GLN A 146 1.61 15.08 -11.39
C GLN A 146 1.97 14.25 -10.17
N ILE A 147 2.35 12.99 -10.38
CA ILE A 147 2.48 12.04 -9.27
C ILE A 147 3.57 12.43 -8.26
N TRP A 148 4.63 13.10 -8.69
CA TRP A 148 5.67 13.63 -7.78
C TRP A 148 5.13 14.61 -6.75
N THR A 149 3.99 15.26 -7.01
CA THR A 149 3.36 16.18 -6.05
C THR A 149 2.64 15.43 -4.93
N ALA A 150 2.40 14.14 -5.08
CA ALA A 150 1.70 13.27 -4.13
C ALA A 150 2.63 12.31 -3.38
N VAL A 151 3.73 11.86 -3.99
CA VAL A 151 4.70 10.96 -3.37
C VAL A 151 5.20 11.52 -2.03
N GLY A 152 5.18 10.67 -0.99
CA GLY A 152 5.61 11.01 0.36
C GLY A 152 4.62 11.86 1.17
N ARG A 153 3.40 12.07 0.66
CA ARG A 153 2.36 12.85 1.34
C ARG A 153 1.21 11.98 1.81
N THR A 154 0.47 12.52 2.78
CA THR A 154 -0.81 11.96 3.24
C THR A 154 -1.94 12.91 2.88
N PHE A 155 -3.02 12.36 2.35
CA PHE A 155 -4.25 13.06 2.00
C PHE A 155 -5.39 12.60 2.89
N THR A 156 -6.29 13.52 3.27
CA THR A 156 -7.54 13.16 3.94
C THR A 156 -8.67 13.24 2.92
N VAL A 157 -9.39 12.15 2.74
CA VAL A 157 -10.47 12.07 1.74
C VAL A 157 -11.72 12.77 2.27
N GLY A 158 -12.14 13.84 1.61
CA GLY A 158 -13.42 14.51 1.84
C GLY A 158 -14.50 14.13 0.83
N GLY A 159 -15.64 14.84 0.88
CA GLY A 159 -16.72 14.71 -0.10
C GLY A 159 -17.35 13.32 -0.11
N SER A 160 -17.47 12.71 -1.29
CA SER A 160 -17.99 11.35 -1.49
C SER A 160 -16.92 10.26 -1.61
N GLY A 161 -15.63 10.63 -1.65
CA GLY A 161 -14.57 9.72 -2.09
C GLY A 161 -14.74 9.28 -3.54
N GLY A 162 -14.18 8.12 -3.90
CA GLY A 162 -14.23 7.58 -5.27
C GLY A 162 -13.12 6.59 -5.57
N SER A 163 -12.98 6.21 -6.83
CA SER A 163 -11.91 5.32 -7.31
C SER A 163 -10.61 6.07 -7.55
N LEU A 164 -9.47 5.43 -7.27
CA LEU A 164 -8.18 5.94 -7.73
C LEU A 164 -8.19 6.12 -9.25
N VAL A 165 -7.64 7.24 -9.69
CA VAL A 165 -7.32 7.48 -11.08
C VAL A 165 -5.83 7.71 -11.18
N LEU A 166 -5.16 6.90 -12.00
CA LEU A 166 -3.78 7.14 -12.43
C LEU A 166 -3.78 7.49 -13.89
N GLY A 167 -2.69 8.06 -14.37
CA GLY A 167 -2.48 8.30 -15.78
C GLY A 167 -1.00 8.48 -16.08
N TYR A 168 -0.74 8.89 -17.31
CA TYR A 168 0.60 9.22 -17.77
C TYR A 168 0.52 10.44 -18.67
N GLU A 169 1.43 11.38 -18.48
CA GLU A 169 1.53 12.58 -19.31
C GLU A 169 2.49 12.29 -20.46
N ASP A 170 1.97 12.30 -21.69
CA ASP A 170 2.71 12.02 -22.92
C ASP A 170 2.07 12.76 -24.11
N ASP A 171 2.87 13.03 -25.15
CA ASP A 171 2.42 13.54 -26.44
C ASP A 171 2.02 12.43 -27.43
N GLY A 172 2.34 11.17 -27.13
CA GLY A 172 1.88 9.98 -27.85
C GLY A 172 1.76 8.76 -26.93
N TYR A 173 0.72 7.94 -27.10
CA TYR A 173 0.45 6.83 -26.17
C TYR A 173 0.61 5.44 -26.77
N SER A 174 0.69 5.34 -28.11
CA SER A 174 0.61 4.06 -28.83
C SER A 174 1.82 3.15 -28.65
N ASP A 175 2.96 3.73 -28.28
CA ASP A 175 4.25 3.07 -28.10
C ASP A 175 4.71 3.05 -26.64
N ASN A 176 3.86 3.49 -25.72
CA ASN A 176 4.14 3.43 -24.29
C ASN A 176 4.02 2.01 -23.74
N GLY A 177 4.86 1.67 -22.76
CA GLY A 177 4.74 0.38 -22.08
C GLY A 177 5.95 -0.04 -21.27
N TYR A 178 6.17 -1.36 -21.22
CA TYR A 178 7.12 -2.04 -20.33
C TYR A 178 7.85 -3.22 -21.01
N TYR A 179 8.15 -3.14 -22.31
CA TYR A 179 8.52 -4.33 -23.11
C TYR A 179 9.93 -4.32 -23.71
N SER A 180 10.64 -3.20 -23.76
CA SER A 180 12.00 -3.14 -24.33
C SER A 180 12.92 -2.21 -23.53
N HIS A 181 13.39 -2.67 -22.37
CA HIS A 181 14.17 -1.88 -21.40
C HIS A 181 15.47 -1.30 -21.93
N ASP A 182 15.68 0.00 -21.73
CA ASP A 182 16.96 0.69 -21.84
C ASP A 182 17.27 1.52 -20.58
N ASP A 183 18.50 2.02 -20.44
CA ASP A 183 18.93 2.72 -19.23
C ASP A 183 18.37 4.16 -19.11
N GLY A 184 17.67 4.65 -20.14
CA GLY A 184 17.15 6.01 -20.21
C GLY A 184 18.24 7.08 -20.36
N THR A 185 17.81 8.30 -20.69
CA THR A 185 18.72 9.46 -20.76
C THR A 185 19.42 9.66 -19.42
N GLY A 186 20.76 9.74 -19.42
CA GLY A 186 21.55 9.93 -18.20
C GLY A 186 21.56 8.73 -17.24
N ASN A 187 21.25 7.52 -17.73
CA ASN A 187 21.14 6.30 -16.91
C ASN A 187 20.06 6.36 -15.83
N GLN A 188 19.02 7.19 -16.02
CA GLN A 188 17.96 7.39 -15.02
C GLN A 188 17.16 6.11 -14.70
N CYS A 189 17.22 5.10 -15.57
CA CYS A 189 16.54 3.81 -15.45
C CYS A 189 17.49 2.62 -15.34
N LYS A 190 18.79 2.87 -15.16
CA LYS A 190 19.79 1.82 -15.01
C LYS A 190 19.59 1.06 -13.70
N GLY A 191 19.30 -0.24 -13.81
CA GLY A 191 19.03 -1.09 -12.64
C GLY A 191 17.72 -0.76 -11.91
N VAL A 192 16.85 0.04 -12.53
CA VAL A 192 15.53 0.40 -12.00
C VAL A 192 14.48 -0.43 -12.74
N GLY A 193 13.58 -1.09 -11.99
CA GLY A 193 12.51 -1.89 -12.55
C GLY A 193 11.36 -1.05 -13.14
N ASN A 194 10.33 -1.75 -13.58
CA ASN A 194 9.11 -1.15 -14.12
C ASN A 194 8.40 -0.27 -13.08
N ALA A 195 7.59 0.66 -13.58
CA ALA A 195 6.86 1.58 -12.75
C ALA A 195 5.91 0.88 -11.77
N TRP A 196 5.71 1.52 -10.62
CA TRP A 196 4.79 1.07 -9.60
C TRP A 196 4.22 2.26 -8.83
N VAL A 197 3.02 2.07 -8.28
CA VAL A 197 2.38 2.98 -7.32
C VAL A 197 1.97 2.18 -6.10
N HIS A 198 2.32 2.69 -4.93
CA HIS A 198 1.98 2.12 -3.64
C HIS A 198 1.08 3.09 -2.89
N ILE A 199 -0.08 2.59 -2.45
CA ILE A 199 -1.09 3.37 -1.75
C ILE A 199 -1.38 2.69 -0.41
N VAL A 200 -1.34 3.44 0.68
CA VAL A 200 -1.81 2.96 1.98
C VAL A 200 -3.04 3.74 2.37
N ILE A 201 -4.12 3.04 2.71
CA ILE A 201 -5.39 3.64 3.16
C ILE A 201 -5.59 3.26 4.62
N SER A 202 -5.78 4.22 5.52
CA SER A 202 -5.96 4.00 6.97
C SER A 202 -7.11 4.80 7.56
#